data_AF-A0A1B7YXS5-F1
#
_entry.id   AF-A0A1B7YXS5-F1
#
_cell.length_a   1.000
_cell.length_b   1.000
_cell.length_c   1.000
_cell.angle_alpha   90.00
_cell.angle_beta   90.00
_cell.angle_gamma   90.00
#
_symmetry.space_group_name_H-M   'P 1'
#
loop_
_entity.id
_entity.type
_entity.pdbx_description
1 polymer ?
#
loop_
_entity_poly.entity_id
_entity_poly.type
_entity_poly.pdbx_seq_one_letter_code
_entity_poly.pdbx_strand_id
1 'polypeptide(L)'
;MGLGKFSLVPNKNINFIITAFHQRKSISVPLMSSNELGYVLTASTNHIKKEVAISIRTNEVTNNLMGPNPITLLVDAGNKTALLDIPVVLTELKKEFLLPYMKLSNGINTISLLGKNDSVLASRSIFILKEQQITPPEITAIKKENDSLTIRIKTTLTGEDNFRPSISVSVLP
;
A
#
# COMPACT_ATOMS: atom_id res chain seq x y z
N MET A 1 0.32 5.09 19.92
CA MET A 1 1.06 6.06 19.08
C MET A 1 0.23 6.32 17.84
N GLY A 2 -0.03 7.58 17.49
CA GLY A 2 -0.82 7.96 16.32
C GLY A 2 0.06 8.47 15.18
N LEU A 3 -0.42 8.35 13.95
CA LEU A 3 0.18 8.99 12.77
C LEU A 3 -0.57 10.28 12.47
N GLY A 4 0.14 11.40 12.38
CA GLY A 4 -0.40 12.69 11.97
C GLY A 4 0.03 13.03 10.54
N LYS A 5 -0.90 13.55 9.73
CA LYS A 5 -0.60 14.08 8.39
C LYS A 5 -0.68 15.61 8.44
N PHE A 6 0.42 16.26 8.08
CA PHE A 6 0.50 17.70 7.93
C PHE A 6 0.70 18.05 6.45
N SER A 7 0.21 19.21 6.02
CA SER A 7 0.33 19.65 4.64
C SER A 7 0.58 21.15 4.60
N LEU A 8 1.48 21.56 3.71
CA LEU A 8 1.88 22.94 3.49
C LEU A 8 1.89 23.19 1.98
N VAL A 9 1.42 24.36 1.57
CA VAL A 9 1.61 24.86 0.20
C VAL A 9 2.76 25.86 0.25
N PRO A 10 3.96 25.49 -0.24
CA PRO A 10 5.12 26.37 -0.16
C PRO A 10 4.99 27.52 -1.17
N ASN A 11 5.42 28.72 -0.76
CA ASN A 11 5.56 29.86 -1.66
C ASN A 11 6.81 29.71 -2.53
N LYS A 12 6.74 30.23 -3.77
CA LYS A 12 7.87 30.26 -4.70
C LYS A 12 9.07 30.99 -4.08
N ASN A 13 10.26 30.42 -4.26
CA ASN A 13 11.54 30.97 -3.77
C ASN A 13 11.64 31.14 -2.25
N ILE A 14 10.76 30.51 -1.47
CA ILE A 14 10.85 30.46 -0.01
C ILE A 14 11.27 29.06 0.42
N ASN A 15 12.35 28.99 1.21
CA ASN A 15 12.80 27.75 1.81
C ASN A 15 12.10 27.55 3.15
N PHE A 16 11.54 26.37 3.36
CA PHE A 16 10.86 26.00 4.61
C PHE A 16 11.70 24.97 5.37
N ILE A 17 11.64 25.02 6.70
CA ILE A 17 12.16 23.96 7.58
C ILE A 17 10.97 23.43 8.37
N ILE A 18 10.78 22.12 8.33
CA ILE A 18 9.79 21.44 9.17
C ILE A 18 10.50 21.00 10.44
N THR A 19 10.01 21.46 11.59
CA THR A 19 10.47 21.02 12.90
C THR A 19 9.36 20.28 13.62
N ALA A 20 9.61 19.02 13.95
CA ALA A 20 8.71 18.22 14.78
C ALA A 20 9.25 18.11 16.20
N PHE A 21 8.41 18.38 17.20
CA PHE A 21 8.75 18.32 18.61
C PHE A 21 8.01 17.16 19.29
N HIS A 22 8.74 16.34 20.05
CA HIS A 22 8.16 15.27 20.86
C HIS A 22 9.00 14.99 22.12
N GLN A 23 8.38 15.06 23.30
CA GLN A 23 9.01 14.76 24.59
C GLN A 23 10.41 15.39 24.76
N ARG A 24 10.50 16.71 24.56
CA ARG A 24 11.75 17.52 24.61
C ARG A 24 12.80 17.21 23.54
N LYS A 25 12.50 16.34 22.57
CA LYS A 25 13.32 16.13 21.38
C LYS A 25 12.74 16.90 20.20
N SER A 26 13.61 17.38 19.32
CA SER A 26 13.21 17.95 18.04
C SER A 26 13.96 17.28 16.90
N ILE A 27 13.30 17.19 15.75
CA ILE A 27 13.93 16.88 14.47
C ILE A 27 13.56 17.99 13.49
N SER A 28 14.56 18.52 12.80
CA SER A 28 14.38 19.55 11.78
C SER A 28 14.85 19.01 10.45
N VAL A 29 14.02 19.15 9.43
CA VAL A 29 14.34 18.72 8.06
C VAL A 29 14.02 19.89 7.12
N PRO A 30 14.96 20.29 6.23
CA PRO A 30 14.64 21.26 5.20
C PRO A 30 13.60 20.67 4.25
N LEU A 31 12.54 21.43 3.98
CA LEU A 31 11.57 21.08 2.95
C LEU A 31 12.17 21.39 1.58
N MET A 32 11.92 20.52 0.61
CA MET A 32 12.31 20.78 -0.78
C MET A 32 11.67 22.07 -1.29
N SER A 33 12.45 22.87 -2.04
CA SER A 33 11.97 24.09 -2.67
C SER A 33 10.83 23.76 -3.66
N SER A 34 9.86 24.67 -3.78
CA SER A 34 8.79 24.53 -4.76
C SER A 34 9.36 24.54 -6.18
N ASN A 35 8.99 23.57 -7.01
CA ASN A 35 9.28 23.58 -8.44
C ASN A 35 8.06 24.10 -9.21
N GLU A 36 8.30 24.89 -10.27
CA GLU A 36 7.23 25.38 -11.15
C GLU A 36 6.67 24.28 -12.03
N LEU A 37 7.49 23.26 -12.32
CA LEU A 37 7.12 22.12 -13.15
C LEU A 37 6.95 20.87 -12.29
N GLY A 38 5.88 20.12 -12.53
CA GLY A 38 5.74 18.79 -11.99
C GLY A 38 4.32 18.29 -11.78
N TYR A 39 4.26 17.15 -11.10
CA TYR A 39 3.02 16.44 -10.79
C TYR A 39 2.91 16.21 -9.29
N VAL A 40 1.69 16.34 -8.78
CA VAL A 40 1.34 15.99 -7.41
C VAL A 40 0.59 14.66 -7.45
N LEU A 41 1.25 13.61 -6.96
CA LEU A 41 0.64 12.31 -6.71
C LEU A 41 0.17 12.24 -5.25
N THR A 42 -1.10 11.90 -5.07
CA THR A 42 -1.72 11.67 -3.77
C THR A 42 -2.40 10.32 -3.76
N ALA A 43 -2.28 9.62 -2.63
CA ALA A 43 -2.91 8.32 -2.42
C ALA A 43 -3.51 8.29 -1.01
N SER A 44 -4.76 7.82 -0.90
CA SER A 44 -5.48 7.68 0.36
C SER A 44 -6.07 6.28 0.46
N THR A 45 -5.68 5.53 1.48
CA THR A 45 -6.16 4.16 1.69
C THR A 45 -7.51 4.15 2.39
N ASN A 46 -8.45 3.35 1.88
CA ASN A 46 -9.72 3.06 2.54
C ASN A 46 -9.79 1.56 2.84
N HIS A 47 -9.45 1.21 4.08
CA HIS A 47 -9.42 -0.19 4.52
C HIS A 47 -10.81 -0.83 4.59
N ILE A 48 -11.87 -0.05 4.82
CA ILE A 48 -13.25 -0.54 4.88
C ILE A 48 -13.72 -0.96 3.49
N LYS A 49 -13.51 -0.09 2.49
CA LYS A 49 -13.89 -0.37 1.09
C LYS A 49 -12.85 -1.19 0.31
N LYS A 50 -11.70 -1.49 0.93
CA LYS A 50 -10.59 -2.24 0.33
C LYS A 50 -10.11 -1.61 -1.00
N GLU A 51 -9.98 -0.29 -1.01
CA GLU A 51 -9.57 0.50 -2.18
C GLU A 51 -8.63 1.66 -1.80
N VAL A 52 -7.86 2.14 -2.77
CA VAL A 52 -6.99 3.31 -2.64
C VAL A 52 -7.47 4.38 -3.61
N ALA A 53 -7.80 5.57 -3.08
CA ALA A 53 -8.10 6.72 -3.90
C ALA A 53 -6.79 7.36 -4.39
N ILE A 54 -6.61 7.42 -5.70
CA ILE A 54 -5.46 8.03 -6.36
C ILE A 54 -5.90 9.35 -6.99
N SER A 55 -5.16 10.42 -6.73
CA SER A 55 -5.32 11.72 -7.36
C SER A 55 -3.98 12.18 -7.91
N ILE A 56 -3.95 12.43 -9.21
CA ILE A 56 -2.82 13.01 -9.95
C ILE A 56 -3.23 14.41 -10.35
N ARG A 57 -2.42 15.41 -10.00
CA ARG A 57 -2.65 16.82 -10.33
C ARG A 57 -1.40 17.43 -10.95
N THR A 58 -1.58 18.38 -11.84
CA THR A 58 -0.50 19.20 -12.39
C THR A 58 -0.98 20.66 -12.51
N ASN A 59 -0.15 21.53 -13.08
CA ASN A 59 -0.47 22.93 -13.36
C ASN A 59 -0.42 23.21 -14.86
N GLU A 60 -0.96 24.35 -15.28
CA GLU A 60 -1.02 24.74 -16.70
C GLU A 60 0.38 24.81 -17.34
N VAL A 61 1.36 25.33 -16.61
CA VAL A 61 2.74 25.46 -17.11
C VAL A 61 3.32 24.10 -17.47
N THR A 62 3.16 23.11 -16.58
CA THR A 62 3.61 21.73 -16.80
C THR A 62 2.84 21.09 -17.94
N ASN A 63 1.51 21.24 -17.98
CA ASN A 63 0.66 20.66 -19.01
C ASN A 63 1.01 21.20 -20.41
N ASN A 64 1.25 22.51 -20.52
CA ASN A 64 1.59 23.16 -21.79
C ASN A 64 2.99 22.75 -22.30
N LEU A 65 3.96 22.56 -21.40
CA LEU A 65 5.32 22.16 -21.76
C LEU A 65 5.47 20.68 -22.04
N MET A 66 4.76 19.83 -21.29
CA MET A 66 4.83 18.38 -21.46
C MET A 66 3.91 17.90 -22.60
N GLY A 67 2.87 18.66 -22.96
CA GLY A 67 1.89 18.24 -23.96
C GLY A 67 1.16 16.95 -23.56
N PRO A 68 0.44 16.29 -24.48
CA PRO A 68 -0.25 15.03 -24.24
C PRO A 68 0.72 13.83 -24.20
N ASN A 69 1.80 13.94 -23.43
CA ASN A 69 2.72 12.83 -23.25
C ASN A 69 2.03 11.72 -22.43
N PRO A 70 2.14 10.44 -22.86
CA PRO A 70 1.61 9.33 -22.07
C PRO A 70 2.35 9.27 -20.73
N ILE A 71 1.57 9.27 -19.65
CA ILE A 71 2.06 9.09 -18.30
C ILE A 71 1.59 7.72 -17.84
N THR A 72 2.45 6.97 -17.15
CA THR A 72 2.09 5.64 -16.63
C THR A 72 2.11 5.68 -15.11
N LEU A 73 1.07 5.16 -14.47
CA LEU A 73 1.15 4.83 -13.05
C LEU A 73 1.77 3.44 -12.91
N LEU A 74 2.84 3.34 -12.13
CA LEU A 74 3.52 2.11 -11.74
C LEU A 74 3.23 1.80 -10.27
N VAL A 75 2.98 0.52 -9.97
CA VAL A 75 2.92 0.02 -8.58
C VAL A 75 4.03 -1.00 -8.38
N ASP A 76 4.80 -0.84 -7.31
CA ASP A 76 5.85 -1.77 -6.90
C ASP A 76 5.68 -2.16 -5.42
N ALA A 77 5.88 -3.44 -5.10
CA ALA A 77 5.82 -3.96 -3.74
C ALA A 77 7.20 -4.42 -3.20
N GLY A 78 8.31 -4.01 -3.82
CA GLY A 78 9.68 -4.24 -3.34
C GLY A 78 10.19 -5.68 -3.42
N ASN A 79 9.30 -6.68 -3.41
CA ASN A 79 9.63 -8.11 -3.47
C ASN A 79 8.71 -8.92 -4.41
N LYS A 80 7.65 -8.32 -4.94
CA LYS A 80 6.85 -8.85 -6.05
C LYS A 80 6.56 -7.69 -7.00
N THR A 81 7.14 -7.74 -8.20
CA THR A 81 6.87 -6.79 -9.28
C THR A 81 5.47 -7.07 -9.84
N ALA A 82 4.44 -6.72 -9.07
CA ALA A 82 3.09 -6.57 -9.59
C ALA A 82 3.06 -5.26 -10.37
N LEU A 83 3.66 -5.27 -11.56
CA LEU A 83 3.66 -4.15 -12.49
C LEU A 83 2.22 -3.95 -12.96
N LEU A 84 1.54 -2.99 -12.36
CA LEU A 84 0.30 -2.49 -12.91
C LEU A 84 0.60 -1.19 -13.63
N ASP A 85 0.65 -1.26 -14.95
CA ASP A 85 0.79 -0.09 -15.81
C ASP A 85 -0.60 0.44 -16.14
N ILE A 86 -0.95 1.58 -15.54
CA ILE A 86 -2.18 2.28 -15.87
C ILE A 86 -1.82 3.45 -16.78
N PRO A 87 -2.15 3.43 -18.09
CA PRO A 87 -1.99 4.61 -18.92
C PRO A 87 -2.91 5.71 -18.38
N VAL A 88 -2.30 6.84 -18.04
CA VAL A 88 -2.99 8.03 -17.54
C VAL A 88 -3.00 9.06 -18.65
N VAL A 89 -4.19 9.31 -19.19
CA VAL A 89 -4.44 10.49 -20.01
C VAL A 89 -4.99 11.58 -19.10
N LEU A 90 -4.20 12.64 -18.94
CA LEU A 90 -4.65 13.89 -18.32
C LEU A 90 -5.41 14.68 -19.39
N THR A 91 -6.73 14.50 -19.43
CA THR A 91 -7.62 15.33 -20.27
C THR A 91 -7.74 16.75 -19.70
N GLU A 92 -7.42 16.92 -18.42
CA GLU A 92 -7.42 18.17 -17.65
C GLU A 92 -6.19 18.19 -16.70
N LEU A 93 -6.06 19.24 -15.89
CA LEU A 93 -5.01 19.37 -14.86
C LEU A 93 -5.11 18.35 -13.71
N LYS A 94 -6.08 17.43 -13.75
CA LYS A 94 -6.38 16.47 -12.70
C LYS A 94 -6.92 15.15 -13.27
N LYS A 95 -6.52 14.04 -12.65
CA LYS A 95 -7.14 12.73 -12.83
C LYS A 95 -7.31 12.04 -11.48
N GLU A 96 -8.48 11.47 -11.28
CA GLU A 96 -8.82 10.67 -10.11
C GLU A 96 -9.35 9.31 -10.52
N PHE A 97 -8.99 8.28 -9.75
CA PHE A 97 -9.52 6.93 -9.88
C PHE A 97 -9.28 6.13 -8.60
N LEU A 98 -9.97 4.98 -8.51
CA LEU A 98 -9.87 4.06 -7.39
C LEU A 98 -9.05 2.84 -7.82
N LEU A 99 -8.10 2.45 -6.98
CA LEU A 99 -7.26 1.28 -7.16
C LEU A 99 -7.67 0.21 -6.13
N PRO A 100 -8.25 -0.93 -6.55
CA PRO A 100 -8.69 -1.96 -5.62
C PRO A 100 -7.50 -2.68 -4.96
N TYR A 101 -7.63 -3.04 -3.69
CA TYR A 101 -6.58 -3.73 -2.92
C TYR A 101 -6.13 -5.05 -3.57
N MET A 102 -7.01 -5.71 -4.34
CA MET A 102 -6.68 -6.95 -5.05
C MET A 102 -5.45 -6.77 -5.97
N LYS A 103 -5.24 -5.58 -6.53
CA LYS A 103 -4.09 -5.25 -7.39
C LYS A 103 -2.82 -4.87 -6.64
N LEU A 104 -2.87 -4.79 -5.31
CA LEU A 104 -1.76 -4.36 -4.45
C LEU A 104 -1.21 -5.55 -3.65
N SER A 105 0.02 -5.46 -3.16
CA SER A 105 0.57 -6.42 -2.20
C SER A 105 0.13 -6.10 -0.78
N ASN A 106 0.14 -7.11 0.10
CA ASN A 106 0.02 -6.86 1.54
C ASN A 106 1.31 -6.19 2.04
N GLY A 107 1.19 -5.18 2.89
CA GLY A 107 2.32 -4.38 3.39
C GLY A 107 2.52 -3.07 2.62
N ILE A 108 3.78 -2.63 2.52
CA ILE A 108 4.15 -1.37 1.88
C ILE A 108 4.14 -1.55 0.35
N ASN A 109 3.47 -0.65 -0.34
CA ASN A 109 3.48 -0.54 -1.79
C ASN A 109 3.96 0.88 -2.16
N THR A 110 4.77 0.99 -3.21
CA THR A 110 5.23 2.25 -3.79
C THR A 110 4.48 2.48 -5.09
N ILE A 111 3.80 3.62 -5.19
CA ILE A 111 3.12 4.07 -6.40
C ILE A 111 3.97 5.18 -7.01
N SER A 112 4.39 5.01 -8.27
CA SER A 112 5.21 5.95 -9.00
C SER A 112 4.51 6.40 -10.27
N LEU A 113 4.61 7.68 -10.58
CA LEU A 113 4.15 8.26 -11.83
C LEU A 113 5.35 8.36 -12.77
N LEU A 114 5.31 7.68 -13.90
CA LEU A 114 6.39 7.60 -14.89
C LEU A 114 6.07 8.47 -16.11
N GLY A 115 7.05 9.25 -16.52
CA GLY A 115 7.04 10.03 -17.76
C GLY A 115 7.80 9.33 -18.88
N LYS A 116 8.25 10.13 -19.85
CA LYS A 116 9.09 9.65 -20.97
C LYS A 116 10.37 8.99 -20.44
N ASN A 117 10.79 7.91 -21.09
CA ASN A 117 11.98 7.12 -20.75
C ASN A 117 11.97 6.60 -19.29
N ASP A 118 10.79 6.26 -18.76
CA ASP A 118 10.59 5.73 -17.40
C ASP A 118 11.11 6.64 -16.28
N SER A 119 11.19 7.95 -16.56
CA SER A 119 11.57 8.95 -15.56
C SER A 119 10.50 9.08 -14.49
N VAL A 120 10.88 8.98 -13.21
CA VAL A 120 9.95 9.12 -12.09
C VAL A 120 9.59 10.60 -11.90
N LEU A 121 8.33 10.93 -12.15
CA LEU A 121 7.78 12.28 -12.03
C LEU A 121 7.25 12.58 -10.62
N ALA A 122 6.70 11.56 -9.94
CA ALA A 122 6.22 11.63 -8.57
C ALA A 122 6.14 10.22 -7.97
N SER A 123 6.29 10.08 -6.65
CA SER A 123 6.16 8.78 -5.98
C SER A 123 5.55 8.90 -4.58
N ARG A 124 4.80 7.87 -4.16
CA ARG A 124 4.15 7.76 -2.85
C ARG A 124 4.17 6.31 -2.36
N SER A 125 4.57 6.12 -1.11
CA SER A 125 4.38 4.85 -0.42
C SER A 125 3.03 4.83 0.30
N ILE A 126 2.35 3.69 0.22
CA ILE A 126 1.10 3.41 0.92
C ILE A 126 1.19 2.07 1.64
N PHE A 127 0.47 1.92 2.74
CA PHE A 127 0.40 0.69 3.49
C PHE A 127 -0.95 0.01 3.29
N ILE A 128 -0.93 -1.24 2.85
CA ILE A 128 -2.11 -2.06 2.64
C ILE A 128 -2.11 -3.20 3.64
N LEU A 129 -3.15 -3.27 4.46
CA LEU A 129 -3.40 -4.41 5.33
C LEU A 129 -4.48 -5.27 4.67
N LYS A 130 -4.07 -6.40 4.10
CA LYS A 130 -4.98 -7.46 3.67
C LYS A 130 -5.21 -8.39 4.85
N GLU A 131 -6.46 -8.71 5.13
CA GLU A 131 -6.81 -9.81 6.02
C GLU A 131 -6.10 -11.06 5.51
N GLN A 132 -5.34 -11.73 6.38
CA GLN A 132 -4.81 -13.05 6.06
C GLN A 132 -6.02 -13.96 5.87
N GLN A 133 -6.07 -14.66 4.74
CA GLN A 133 -7.02 -15.77 4.61
C GLN A 133 -6.57 -16.86 5.55
N ILE A 134 -7.19 -16.91 6.72
CA ILE A 134 -7.04 -18.01 7.65
C ILE A 134 -7.83 -19.18 7.05
N THR A 135 -7.11 -20.19 6.59
CA THR A 135 -7.75 -21.45 6.20
C THR A 135 -8.14 -22.17 7.49
N PRO A 136 -9.41 -22.59 7.67
CA PRO A 136 -9.79 -23.36 8.83
C PRO A 136 -8.97 -24.68 8.87
N PRO A 137 -8.63 -25.18 10.07
CA PRO A 137 -7.97 -26.47 10.20
C PRO A 137 -8.79 -27.59 9.56
N GLU A 138 -8.12 -28.47 8.83
CA GLU A 138 -8.75 -29.60 8.16
C GLU A 138 -8.10 -30.92 8.61
N ILE A 139 -8.93 -31.92 8.90
CA ILE A 139 -8.46 -33.29 9.16
C ILE A 139 -8.15 -33.94 7.81
N THR A 140 -6.89 -34.28 7.61
CA THR A 140 -6.40 -34.82 6.32
C THR A 140 -6.18 -36.33 6.35
N ALA A 141 -6.00 -36.91 7.54
CA ALA A 141 -5.89 -38.35 7.70
C ALA A 141 -6.32 -38.79 9.09
N ILE A 142 -7.00 -39.93 9.14
CA ILE A 142 -7.32 -40.68 10.35
C ILE A 142 -6.82 -42.10 10.11
N LYS A 143 -5.87 -42.56 10.91
CA LYS A 143 -5.34 -43.94 10.84
C LYS A 143 -5.46 -44.60 12.20
N LYS A 144 -6.04 -45.79 12.24
CA LYS A 144 -6.10 -46.65 13.42
C LYS A 144 -5.17 -47.84 13.21
N GLU A 145 -4.26 -48.08 14.14
CA GLU A 145 -3.40 -49.27 14.19
C GLU A 145 -3.37 -49.81 15.62
N ASN A 146 -3.90 -51.02 15.81
CA ASN A 146 -4.11 -51.61 17.14
C ASN A 146 -4.89 -50.63 18.05
N ASP A 147 -4.30 -50.29 19.19
CA ASP A 147 -4.83 -49.35 20.19
C ASP A 147 -4.38 -47.90 19.95
N SER A 148 -3.77 -47.60 18.79
CA SER A 148 -3.30 -46.26 18.43
C SER A 148 -4.20 -45.60 17.39
N LEU A 149 -4.56 -44.34 17.64
CA LEU A 149 -5.24 -43.44 16.71
C LEU A 149 -4.30 -42.30 16.33
N THR A 150 -4.02 -42.15 15.04
CA THR A 150 -3.27 -41.02 14.49
C THR A 150 -4.20 -40.11 13.71
N ILE A 151 -4.25 -38.83 14.10
CA ILE A 151 -5.00 -37.77 13.41
C ILE A 151 -4.00 -36.76 12.84
N ARG A 152 -4.06 -36.48 11.54
CA ARG A 152 -3.27 -35.41 10.91
C ARG A 152 -4.14 -34.21 10.59
N ILE A 153 -3.79 -33.06 11.17
CA ILE A 153 -4.49 -31.80 10.96
C ILE A 153 -3.58 -30.90 10.12
N LYS A 154 -4.11 -30.39 8.99
CA LYS A 154 -3.47 -29.35 8.20
C LYS A 154 -4.10 -28.02 8.57
N THR A 155 -3.28 -27.02 8.91
CA THR A 155 -3.74 -25.68 9.25
C THR A 155 -2.74 -24.64 8.76
N THR A 156 -3.24 -23.45 8.44
CA THR A 156 -2.40 -22.25 8.20
C THR A 156 -2.30 -21.36 9.44
N LEU A 157 -2.99 -21.71 10.53
CA LEU A 157 -2.93 -21.00 11.80
C LEU A 157 -1.56 -21.21 12.46
N THR A 158 -1.00 -20.11 12.96
CA THR A 158 0.26 -20.05 13.69
C THR A 158 0.02 -19.71 15.17
N GLY A 159 1.06 -19.81 16.00
CA GLY A 159 0.94 -19.56 17.45
C GLY A 159 0.44 -18.16 17.83
N GLU A 160 0.53 -17.19 16.92
CA GLU A 160 0.02 -15.82 17.13
C GLU A 160 -1.50 -15.70 16.85
N ASP A 161 -2.10 -16.67 16.16
CA ASP A 161 -3.51 -16.63 15.74
C ASP A 161 -4.50 -17.10 16.81
N ASN A 162 -4.07 -17.18 18.08
CA ASN A 162 -4.86 -17.72 19.20
C ASN A 162 -5.48 -19.10 18.93
N PHE A 163 -4.83 -19.94 18.13
CA PHE A 163 -5.34 -21.28 17.83
C PHE A 163 -5.23 -22.18 19.08
N ARG A 164 -6.39 -22.53 19.65
CA ARG A 164 -6.52 -23.47 20.77
C ARG A 164 -7.23 -24.74 20.31
N PRO A 165 -6.50 -25.72 19.71
CA PRO A 165 -7.12 -26.96 19.31
C PRO A 165 -7.65 -27.69 20.55
N SER A 166 -8.89 -28.17 20.47
CA SER A 166 -9.43 -29.12 21.43
C SER A 166 -9.80 -30.40 20.68
N ILE A 167 -9.45 -31.54 21.25
CA ILE A 167 -9.76 -32.87 20.71
C ILE A 167 -10.57 -33.58 21.77
N SER A 168 -11.77 -34.05 21.40
CA SER A 168 -12.60 -34.92 22.22
C SER A 168 -12.66 -36.29 21.57
N VAL A 169 -12.35 -37.33 22.34
CA VAL A 169 -12.41 -38.73 21.89
C VAL A 169 -13.43 -39.44 22.77
N SER A 170 -14.42 -40.06 22.13
CA SER A 170 -15.37 -40.94 22.80
C SER A 170 -15.07 -42.38 22.40
N VAL A 171 -15.02 -43.27 23.39
CA VAL A 171 -14.81 -44.70 23.21
C VAL A 171 -16.05 -45.40 23.74
N LEU A 172 -16.69 -46.19 22.88
CA LEU A 172 -17.78 -47.08 23.28
C LEU A 172 -17.17 -48.39 23.82
N PRO A 173 -17.68 -48.93 24.95
CA PRO A 173 -17.26 -50.23 25.49
C PRO A 173 -17.41 -51.38 24.49
#